data_AF-A0A1G0FZ04-F1
#
_entry.id   AF-A0A1G0FZ04-F1
#
_cell.length_a   1.000
_cell.length_b   1.000
_cell.length_c   1.000
_cell.angle_alpha   90.00
_cell.angle_beta   90.00
_cell.angle_gamma   90.00
#
_symmetry.space_group_name_H-M   'P 1'
#
loop_
_entity.id
_entity.type
_entity.pdbx_description
1 polymer ?
#
loop_
_entity_poly.entity_id
_entity_poly.type
_entity_poly.pdbx_seq_one_letter_code
_entity_poly.pdbx_strand_id
1 'polypeptide(L)' 'MGGGLFELRLRAREGIARVFYCTIVENKIVILHQFIKKSDKTPAKELEVARKRMKVIKNAYT' A
#
# COMPACT_ATOMS: atom_id res chain seq x y z
N MET A 1 7.71 1.64 7.37
CA MET A 1 6.70 0.65 6.96
C MET A 1 7.19 -0.79 7.03
N GLY A 2 8.40 -1.12 6.58
CA GLY A 2 9.07 -2.40 6.88
C GLY A 2 8.43 -3.65 6.23
N GLY A 3 9.23 -4.69 5.98
CA GLY A 3 8.76 -5.98 5.44
C GLY A 3 8.38 -5.98 3.94
N GLY A 4 8.92 -5.03 3.17
CA GLY A 4 8.66 -4.91 1.72
C GLY A 4 7.36 -4.17 1.36
N LEU A 5 6.75 -3.48 2.33
CA LEU A 5 5.60 -2.61 2.11
C LEU A 5 6.03 -1.15 1.93
N PHE A 6 5.58 -0.52 0.85
CA PHE A 6 5.91 0.84 0.47
C PHE A 6 4.66 1.73 0.38
N GLU A 7 4.84 3.04 0.54
CA GLU A 7 3.78 4.05 0.43
C GLU A 7 4.13 5.05 -0.66
N LEU A 8 3.25 5.23 -1.63
CA LEU A 8 3.26 6.31 -2.60
C LEU A 8 2.32 7.43 -2.12
N ARG A 9 2.82 8.67 -2.11
CA ARG A 9 2.07 9.86 -1.71
C ARG A 9 1.73 10.68 -2.95
N LEU A 10 0.44 10.75 -3.26
CA LEU A 10 -0.07 11.44 -4.45
C LEU A 10 -0.76 12.73 -4.03
N ARG A 11 -0.53 13.80 -4.81
CA ARG A 11 -1.25 15.06 -4.70
C ARG A 11 -1.89 15.36 -6.06
N ALA A 12 -3.20 15.48 -6.08
CA ALA A 12 -3.99 15.83 -7.25
C ALA A 12 -4.92 17.00 -6.92
N ARG A 13 -5.60 17.54 -7.94
CA ARG A 13 -6.59 18.61 -7.76
C ARG A 13 -7.72 18.20 -6.79
N GLU A 14 -8.06 16.91 -6.78
CA GLU A 14 -9.12 16.31 -5.96
C GLU A 14 -8.69 16.01 -4.51
N GLY A 15 -7.39 16.14 -4.19
CA GLY A 15 -6.88 15.96 -2.83
C GLY A 15 -5.54 15.22 -2.75
N ILE A 16 -5.21 14.78 -1.53
CA ILE A 16 -4.00 14.00 -1.25
C ILE A 16 -4.41 12.55 -1.04
N ALA A 17 -3.82 11.62 -1.78
CA ALA A 17 -4.04 10.19 -1.66
C ALA A 17 -2.77 9.45 -1.22
N ARG A 18 -2.95 8.32 -0.55
CA ARG A 18 -1.87 7.39 -0.19
C ARG A 18 -2.17 6.03 -0.80
N VAL A 19 -1.15 5.46 -1.42
CA VAL A 19 -1.24 4.14 -2.06
C VAL A 19 -0.17 3.24 -1.46
N PHE A 20 -0.58 2.09 -0.95
CA PHE A 20 0.32 1.05 -0.49
C PHE A 20 0.60 0.07 -1.61
N TYR A 21 1.87 -0.30 -1.77
CA TYR A 21 2.31 -1.25 -2.77
C TYR A 21 3.46 -2.11 -2.27
N CYS A 22 3.70 -3.22 -2.95
CA CYS A 22 4.88 -4.05 -2.77
C CYS A 22 5.45 -4.49 -4.13
N THR A 23 6.72 -4.88 -4.14
CA THR A 23 7.36 -5.52 -5.29
C THR A 23 7.40 -7.03 -5.07
N ILE A 24 7.15 -7.79 -6.12
CA ILE A 24 7.22 -9.25 -6.13
C ILE A 24 8.23 -9.73 -7.18
N VAL A 25 8.43 -11.04 -7.27
CA VAL A 25 9.27 -11.69 -8.29
C VAL A 25 8.80 -11.27 -9.69
N GLU A 26 9.72 -11.22 -10.66
CA GLU A 26 9.47 -10.77 -12.04
C GLU A 26 9.26 -9.26 -12.23
N ASN A 27 9.83 -8.42 -11.35
CA ASN A 27 9.79 -6.95 -11.48
C ASN A 27 8.37 -6.35 -11.51
N LYS A 28 7.39 -7.03 -10.89
CA LYS A 28 6.00 -6.55 -10.81
C LYS A 28 5.80 -5.69 -9.57
N ILE A 29 5.16 -4.54 -9.76
CA ILE A 29 4.66 -3.68 -8.69
C ILE A 29 3.18 -4.01 -8.48
N VAL A 30 2.82 -4.39 -7.25
CA VAL A 30 1.44 -4.71 -6.89
C VAL A 30 0.88 -3.62 -6.01
N ILE A 31 -0.17 -2.95 -6.49
CA ILE A 31 -0.94 -1.99 -5.69
C ILE A 31 -1.85 -2.77 -4.74
N LEU A 32 -1.68 -2.52 -3.44
CA LEU A 32 -2.36 -3.26 -2.39
C LEU A 32 -3.60 -2.53 -1.91
N HIS A 33 -3.50 -1.23 -1.65
CA HIS A 33 -4.58 -0.47 -1.04
C HIS A 33 -4.37 1.03 -1.29
N GLN A 34 -5.47 1.77 -1.54
CA GLN A 34 -5.43 3.22 -1.69
C GLN A 34 -6.53 3.88 -0.88
N PHE A 35 -6.25 5.08 -0.37
CA PHE A 35 -7.22 5.89 0.35
C PHE A 35 -6.90 7.40 0.22
N ILE A 36 -7.95 8.21 0.31
CA ILE A 36 -7.83 9.67 0.42
C ILE A 36 -7.42 10.02 1.84
N LYS A 37 -6.37 10.83 1.98
CA LYS A 37 -5.83 11.28 3.25
C LYS A 37 -6.85 12.15 3.98
N LYS A 38 -7.36 11.66 5.12
CA LYS A 38 -8.21 12.42 6.05
C LYS A 38 -7.43 12.99 7.25
N SER A 39 -6.22 12.48 7.51
CA SER A 39 -5.34 12.91 8.61
C SER A 39 -3.86 12.77 8.22
N ASP A 40 -2.96 13.46 8.93
CA ASP A 40 -1.53 13.42 8.65
C ASP A 40 -0.88 12.06 8.91
N LYS A 41 -1.29 11.38 9.96
CA LYS A 41 -0.80 10.04 10.26
C LYS A 41 -1.55 9.01 9.44
N THR A 42 -0.84 7.99 8.95
CA THR A 42 -1.49 6.85 8.30
C THR A 42 -2.32 6.10 9.34
N PRO A 43 -3.64 5.95 9.15
CA PRO A 43 -4.46 5.22 10.10
C PRO A 43 -4.03 3.75 10.17
N ALA A 44 -4.00 3.18 11.38
CA ALA A 44 -3.56 1.79 11.59
C ALA A 44 -4.39 0.78 10.78
N LYS A 45 -5.71 1.04 10.64
CA LYS A 45 -6.63 0.22 9.85
C LYS A 45 -6.21 0.09 8.38
N GLU A 46 -5.80 1.19 7.75
CA GLU A 46 -5.39 1.15 6.34
C GLU A 46 -4.07 0.40 6.16
N LEU A 47 -3.17 0.52 7.13
CA LEU A 47 -1.92 -0.24 7.15
C LEU A 47 -2.17 -1.75 7.33
N GLU A 48 -3.10 -2.12 8.20
CA GLU A 48 -3.49 -3.52 8.42
C GLU A 48 -4.07 -4.15 7.16
N VAL A 49 -4.97 -3.44 6.47
CA VAL A 49 -5.53 -3.88 5.18
C VAL A 49 -4.42 -4.13 4.16
N ALA A 50 -3.45 -3.22 4.04
CA ALA A 50 -2.32 -3.37 3.14
C ALA A 50 -1.46 -4.59 3.48
N ARG A 51 -1.16 -4.82 4.76
CA ARG A 51 -0.38 -5.99 5.22
C ARG A 51 -1.10 -7.30 4.95
N LYS A 52 -2.41 -7.36 5.22
CA LYS A 52 -3.23 -8.55 4.94
C LYS A 52 -3.19 -8.89 3.46
N ARG A 53 -3.37 -7.91 2.58
CA ARG A 53 -3.29 -8.09 1.12
C ARG A 53 -1.89 -8.50 0.66
N MET A 54 -0.83 -7.89 1.22
CA MET A 54 0.55 -8.26 0.91
C MET A 54 0.84 -9.73 1.25
N LYS A 55 0.33 -10.25 2.37
CA LYS A 55 0.50 -11.66 2.75
C LYS A 55 -0.16 -12.60 1.72
N VAL A 56 -1.39 -12.27 1.28
CA VAL A 56 -2.10 -13.04 0.25
C VAL A 56 -1.30 -13.05 -1.06
N ILE A 57 -0.80 -11.90 -1.48
CA ILE A 57 0.03 -11.78 -2.68
C ILE A 57 1.30 -12.60 -2.53
N LYS A 58 2.08 -12.45 -1.45
CA LYS A 58 3.31 -13.23 -1.25
C LYS A 58 3.08 -14.75 -1.32
N ASN A 59 1.99 -15.23 -0.72
CA ASN A 59 1.63 -16.64 -0.75
C ASN A 59 1.24 -17.15 -2.16
N ALA A 60 0.79 -16.27 -3.06
CA ALA A 60 0.47 -16.63 -4.44
C ALA A 60 1.71 -16.71 -5.35
N TYR A 61 2.85 -16.17 -4.90
CA TYR A 61 4.12 -16.16 -5.63
C TYR A 61 5.23 -16.95 -4.90
N THR A 62 4.88 -17.72 -3.86
CA THR A 62 5.75 -18.71 -3.19
C THR A 62 5.36 -20.10 -3.68
#